data_AF-A0A371GNR0-F1
#
_entry.id   AF-A0A371GNR0-F1
#
_cell.length_a   1.000
_cell.length_b   1.000
_cell.length_c   1.000
_cell.angle_alpha   90.00
_cell.angle_beta   90.00
_cell.angle_gamma   90.00
#
_symmetry.space_group_name_H-M   'P 1'
#
loop_
_entity.id
_entity.type
_entity.pdbx_description
1 polymer ?
#
loop_
_entity_poly.entity_id
_entity_poly.type
_entity_poly.pdbx_seq_one_letter_code
_entity_poly.pdbx_strand_id
1 'polypeptide(L)'
;MQPQSSPLNPLNISVTWRGKKFVVEMDMGANLKDLGQELQKLTNIKEDTMRFIVPQVSGRTSKLLAPFSTEHALLSLQETSIIEARSIIMMGVSTNEVEEVLQNAKADLRIAGFEDEEKRLKQRISHGPHLPLKLPQGQYIFCEFRTLQIPGI
;
A
#
# COMPACT_ATOMS: atom_id res chain seq x y z
N MET A 1 -34.89 26.44 25.07
CA MET A 1 -35.17 25.83 23.76
C MET A 1 -34.13 24.76 23.53
N GLN A 2 -34.48 23.48 23.71
CA GLN A 2 -33.59 22.37 23.35
C GLN A 2 -33.67 22.19 21.84
N PRO A 3 -32.54 22.08 21.11
CA PRO A 3 -32.60 21.70 19.72
C PRO A 3 -33.00 20.23 19.66
N GLN A 4 -34.14 19.95 19.03
CA GLN A 4 -34.56 18.60 18.72
C GLN A 4 -33.53 17.97 17.78
N SER A 5 -32.81 16.96 18.27
CA SER A 5 -31.99 16.09 17.44
C SER A 5 -32.93 15.29 16.54
N SER A 6 -32.97 15.65 15.26
CA SER A 6 -33.63 14.88 14.23
C SER A 6 -33.17 13.42 14.29
N PRO A 7 -34.06 12.41 14.13
CA PRO A 7 -33.64 11.03 14.11
C PRO A 7 -32.77 10.81 12.86
N LEU A 8 -31.46 10.64 13.06
CA LEU A 8 -30.55 10.21 12.02
C LEU A 8 -30.94 8.77 11.68
N ASN A 9 -31.45 8.55 10.46
CA ASN A 9 -31.71 7.20 9.99
C ASN A 9 -30.37 6.44 9.92
N PRO A 10 -30.26 5.27 10.56
CA PRO A 10 -29.04 4.48 10.53
C PRO A 10 -28.80 3.94 9.12
N LEU A 11 -27.57 4.08 8.65
CA LEU A 11 -27.10 3.57 7.37
C LEU A 11 -26.34 2.26 7.57
N ASN A 12 -26.75 1.23 6.85
CA ASN A 12 -26.09 -0.07 6.88
C ASN A 12 -25.04 -0.15 5.77
N ILE A 13 -23.77 -0.15 6.17
CA ILE A 13 -22.63 -0.16 5.24
C ILE A 13 -22.05 -1.57 5.20
N SER A 14 -21.99 -2.14 3.99
CA SER A 14 -21.44 -3.47 3.76
C SER A 14 -19.99 -3.40 3.28
N VAL A 15 -19.07 -3.96 4.07
CA VAL A 15 -17.63 -3.97 3.79
C VAL A 15 -17.11 -5.40 3.70
N THR A 16 -16.34 -5.73 2.67
CA THR A 16 -15.71 -7.05 2.48
C THR A 16 -14.21 -6.95 2.69
N TRP A 17 -13.65 -7.77 3.57
CA TRP A 17 -12.21 -7.87 3.83
C TRP A 17 -11.76 -9.32 3.88
N ARG A 18 -10.74 -9.67 3.06
CA ARG A 18 -10.18 -11.04 2.95
C ARG A 18 -11.28 -12.12 2.83
N GLY A 19 -12.32 -11.85 2.03
CA GLY A 19 -13.45 -12.75 1.79
C GLY A 19 -14.52 -12.77 2.89
N LYS A 20 -14.33 -12.08 4.02
CA LYS A 20 -15.33 -11.92 5.08
C LYS A 20 -16.11 -10.63 4.91
N LYS A 21 -17.43 -10.68 5.11
CA LYS A 21 -18.32 -9.53 5.03
C LYS A 21 -18.64 -8.99 6.43
N PHE A 22 -18.55 -7.68 6.58
CA PHE A 22 -18.88 -6.92 7.78
C PHE A 22 -19.99 -5.94 7.42
N VAL A 23 -21.00 -5.83 8.28
CA VAL A 23 -22.07 -4.85 8.15
C VAL A 23 -21.97 -3.95 9.37
N VAL A 24 -21.79 -2.65 9.13
CA VAL A 24 -21.66 -1.64 10.18
C VAL A 24 -22.82 -0.66 10.03
N GLU A 25 -23.54 -0.42 11.13
CA GLU A 25 -24.60 0.59 11.18
C GLU A 25 -23.97 1.91 11.63
N MET A 26 -24.20 2.99 10.86
CA MET A 26 -23.61 4.30 11.12
C MET A 26 -24.58 5.43 10.80
N ASP A 27 -24.35 6.60 11.39
CA ASP A 27 -25.11 7.80 11.08
C ASP A 27 -24.73 8.38 9.70
N MET A 28 -25.70 8.97 9.00
CA MET A 28 -25.46 9.62 7.70
C MET A 28 -24.45 10.78 7.79
N GLY A 29 -24.36 11.44 8.95
CA GLY A 29 -23.42 12.53 9.22
C GLY A 29 -22.04 12.07 9.67
N ALA A 30 -21.80 10.76 9.77
CA ALA A 30 -20.50 10.24 10.18
C ALA A 30 -19.45 10.52 9.11
N ASN A 31 -18.20 10.61 9.57
CA ASN A 31 -17.06 10.81 8.70
C ASN A 31 -16.42 9.46 8.32
N LEU A 32 -15.52 9.48 7.34
CA LEU A 32 -14.83 8.29 6.89
C LEU A 32 -13.92 7.69 7.97
N LYS A 33 -13.36 8.52 8.84
CA LYS A 33 -12.50 8.10 9.95
C LYS A 33 -13.28 7.26 10.97
N ASP A 34 -14.50 7.64 11.29
CA ASP A 34 -15.38 6.94 12.23
C ASP A 34 -15.67 5.53 11.71
N LEU A 35 -15.94 5.39 10.40
CA LEU A 35 -16.10 4.09 9.75
C LEU A 35 -14.81 3.25 9.85
N GLY A 36 -13.66 3.89 9.63
CA GLY A 36 -12.36 3.26 9.81
C GLY A 36 -12.14 2.75 11.23
N GLN A 37 -12.52 3.53 12.24
CA GLN A 37 -12.39 3.17 13.66
C GLN A 37 -13.30 1.99 14.06
N GLU A 38 -14.55 1.96 13.59
CA GLU A 38 -15.43 0.82 13.85
C GLU A 38 -14.90 -0.47 13.22
N LEU A 39 -14.45 -0.41 11.96
CA LEU A 39 -13.85 -1.57 11.30
C LEU A 39 -12.53 -2.00 11.95
N GLN A 40 -11.74 -1.04 12.45
CA GLN A 40 -10.51 -1.32 13.18
C GLN A 40 -10.79 -2.12 14.45
N LYS A 41 -11.82 -1.77 15.23
CA LYS A 41 -12.21 -2.52 16.45
C LYS A 41 -12.58 -3.97 16.12
N LEU A 42 -13.24 -4.19 14.98
CA LEU A 42 -13.70 -5.53 14.55
C LEU A 42 -12.59 -6.40 13.94
N THR A 43 -11.58 -5.78 13.33
CA THR A 43 -10.58 -6.51 12.50
C THR A 43 -9.14 -6.38 12.99
N ASN A 44 -8.88 -5.49 13.95
CA ASN A 44 -7.55 -5.15 14.48
C ASN A 44 -6.54 -4.78 13.38
N ILE A 45 -7.03 -4.16 12.30
CA ILE A 45 -6.20 -3.66 11.19
C ILE A 45 -5.41 -2.44 11.65
N LYS A 46 -4.14 -2.35 11.21
CA LYS A 46 -3.33 -1.15 11.43
C LYS A 46 -3.84 0.01 10.59
N GLU A 47 -4.07 1.15 11.21
CA GLU A 47 -4.64 2.38 10.62
C GLU A 47 -3.96 2.77 9.31
N ASP A 48 -2.63 2.83 9.31
CA ASP A 48 -1.82 3.23 8.15
C ASP A 48 -2.04 2.33 6.91
N THR A 49 -2.41 1.07 7.13
CA THR A 49 -2.58 0.07 6.06
C THR A 49 -4.01 0.01 5.53
N MET A 50 -4.96 0.62 6.23
CA MET A 50 -6.38 0.52 5.89
C MET A 50 -6.70 1.37 4.66
N ARG A 51 -7.29 0.74 3.63
CA ARG A 51 -7.80 1.43 2.43
C ARG A 51 -9.15 0.86 2.04
N PHE A 52 -10.03 1.72 1.53
CA PHE A 52 -11.34 1.33 1.00
C PHE A 52 -11.35 1.49 -0.51
N ILE A 53 -11.78 0.44 -1.20
CA ILE A 53 -12.09 0.46 -2.62
C ILE A 53 -13.60 0.58 -2.73
N VAL A 54 -14.07 1.78 -3.09
CA VAL A 54 -15.48 2.09 -3.26
C VAL A 54 -15.84 2.02 -4.74
N PRO A 55 -16.69 1.08 -5.17
CA PRO A 55 -17.13 1.01 -6.55
C PRO A 55 -18.06 2.21 -6.85
N GLN A 56 -17.80 2.91 -7.97
CA GLN A 56 -18.66 4.01 -8.41
C GLN A 56 -19.78 3.52 -9.33
N VAL A 57 -20.99 4.05 -9.12
CA VAL A 57 -22.20 3.68 -9.88
C VAL A 57 -22.12 4.12 -11.35
N SER A 58 -21.33 5.15 -11.66
CA SER A 58 -21.17 5.71 -13.02
C SER A 58 -20.21 4.94 -13.92
N GLY A 59 -19.67 3.81 -13.46
CA GLY A 59 -18.98 2.82 -14.30
C GLY A 59 -17.57 3.19 -14.78
N ARG A 60 -16.99 4.31 -14.35
CA ARG A 60 -15.66 4.73 -14.87
C ARG A 60 -14.46 4.19 -14.09
N THR A 61 -14.51 4.05 -12.77
CA THR A 61 -13.43 3.43 -11.96
C THR A 61 -13.91 3.24 -10.51
N SER A 62 -13.23 2.40 -9.73
CA SER A 62 -13.38 2.41 -8.26
C SER A 62 -12.55 3.53 -7.64
N LYS A 63 -13.06 4.20 -6.60
CA LYS A 63 -12.32 5.21 -5.83
C LYS A 63 -11.59 4.53 -4.67
N LEU A 64 -10.29 4.82 -4.53
CA LEU A 64 -9.51 4.39 -3.37
C LEU A 64 -9.55 5.49 -2.31
N LEU A 65 -9.98 5.15 -1.11
CA LEU A 65 -10.06 6.04 0.04
C LEU A 65 -9.19 5.52 1.19
N ALA A 66 -8.70 6.43 2.02
CA ALA A 66 -7.81 6.13 3.12
C ALA A 66 -8.36 6.76 4.40
N PRO A 67 -9.10 6.02 5.24
CA PRO A 67 -9.87 6.60 6.37
C PRO A 67 -9.02 7.40 7.37
N PHE A 68 -7.73 7.07 7.50
CA PHE A 68 -6.82 7.74 8.44
C PHE A 68 -5.87 8.75 7.76
N SER A 69 -6.03 8.99 6.45
CA SER A 69 -5.30 10.06 5.76
C SER A 69 -5.88 11.43 6.11
N THR A 70 -5.03 12.44 6.24
CA THR A 70 -5.44 13.83 6.49
C THR A 70 -6.43 14.35 5.44
N GLU A 71 -6.27 13.91 4.18
CA GLU A 71 -7.12 14.33 3.06
C GLU A 71 -8.52 13.70 3.09
N HIS A 72 -8.62 12.47 3.58
CA HIS A 72 -9.84 11.65 3.43
C HIS A 72 -10.59 11.45 4.76
N ALA A 73 -9.93 11.61 5.91
CA ALA A 73 -10.50 11.34 7.22
C ALA A 73 -11.74 12.19 7.54
N LEU A 74 -11.74 13.44 7.07
CA LEU A 74 -12.82 14.41 7.31
C LEU A 74 -13.93 14.35 6.26
N LEU A 75 -13.80 13.52 5.22
CA LEU A 75 -14.85 13.37 4.22
C LEU A 75 -16.06 12.70 4.83
N SER A 76 -17.24 13.25 4.55
CA SER A 76 -18.49 12.61 4.93
C SER A 76 -18.74 11.33 4.13
N LEU A 77 -19.51 10.40 4.70
CA LEU A 77 -19.89 9.18 3.99
C LEU A 77 -20.71 9.46 2.71
N GLN A 78 -21.40 10.60 2.67
CA GLN A 78 -22.14 11.04 1.49
C GLN A 78 -21.21 11.48 0.34
N GLU A 79 -20.19 12.28 0.64
CA GLU A 79 -19.21 12.77 -0.36
C GLU A 79 -18.33 11.64 -0.93
N THR A 80 -18.24 10.52 -0.22
CA THR A 80 -17.42 9.36 -0.60
C THR A 80 -18.16 8.35 -1.47
N SER A 81 -19.45 8.59 -1.78
CA SER A 81 -20.33 7.67 -2.53
C SER A 81 -20.49 6.28 -1.87
N ILE A 82 -20.15 6.17 -0.58
CA ILE A 82 -20.24 4.91 0.19
C ILE A 82 -21.69 4.48 0.37
N ILE A 83 -22.60 5.45 0.55
CA ILE A 83 -24.05 5.24 0.72
C ILE A 83 -24.67 4.57 -0.52
N GLU A 84 -24.17 4.91 -1.71
CA GLU A 84 -24.68 4.41 -2.99
C GLU A 84 -24.00 3.09 -3.41
N ALA A 85 -22.87 2.75 -2.78
CA ALA A 85 -22.11 1.56 -3.09
C ALA A 85 -22.76 0.31 -2.50
N ARG A 86 -23.08 -0.68 -3.35
CA ARG A 86 -23.65 -1.97 -2.91
C ARG A 86 -22.74 -2.73 -1.93
N SER A 87 -21.43 -2.66 -2.13
CA SER A 87 -20.44 -3.21 -1.20
C SER A 87 -19.08 -2.57 -1.42
N ILE A 88 -18.39 -2.26 -0.33
CA ILE A 88 -17.03 -1.73 -0.35
C ILE A 88 -16.05 -2.87 -0.09
N ILE A 89 -14.89 -2.82 -0.73
CA ILE A 89 -13.79 -3.75 -0.41
C ILE A 89 -12.82 -3.00 0.49
N MET A 90 -12.53 -3.56 1.66
CA MET A 90 -11.50 -3.06 2.55
C MET A 90 -10.20 -3.84 2.31
N MET A 91 -9.11 -3.09 2.26
CA MET A 91 -7.74 -3.58 2.33
C MET A 91 -7.14 -3.17 3.66
N GLY A 92 -6.19 -3.97 4.14
CA GLY A 92 -5.49 -3.71 5.39
C GLY A 92 -4.91 -4.97 5.99
N VAL A 93 -3.91 -4.77 6.83
CA VAL A 93 -3.15 -5.83 7.50
C VAL A 93 -3.32 -5.67 9.00
N SER A 94 -3.49 -6.78 9.72
CA SER A 94 -3.62 -6.72 11.18
C SER A 94 -2.31 -6.28 11.84
N THR A 95 -2.40 -5.61 13.00
CA THR A 95 -1.22 -5.21 13.78
C THR A 95 -0.31 -6.40 14.11
N ASN A 96 -0.91 -7.55 14.45
CA ASN A 96 -0.19 -8.79 14.72
C ASN A 96 0.59 -9.30 13.50
N GLU A 97 -0.04 -9.33 12.32
CA GLU A 97 0.59 -9.78 11.07
C GLU A 97 1.74 -8.83 10.67
N VAL A 98 1.59 -7.52 10.89
CA VAL A 98 2.68 -6.56 10.66
C VAL A 98 3.88 -6.85 11.57
N GLU A 99 3.66 -7.09 12.86
CA GLU A 99 4.75 -7.39 13.79
C GLU A 99 5.43 -8.72 13.46
N GLU A 100 4.66 -9.75 13.12
CA GLU A 100 5.20 -11.06 12.71
C GLU A 100 6.10 -10.92 11.47
N VAL A 101 5.64 -10.20 10.44
CA VAL A 101 6.43 -9.94 9.24
C VAL A 101 7.69 -9.13 9.58
N LEU A 102 7.59 -8.13 10.47
CA LEU A 102 8.73 -7.32 10.89
C LEU A 102 9.77 -8.15 11.65
N GLN A 103 9.34 -9.06 12.53
CA GLN A 103 10.24 -9.97 13.25
C GLN A 103 10.90 -10.98 12.31
N ASN A 104 10.14 -11.54 11.37
CA ASN A 104 10.68 -12.43 10.34
C ASN A 104 11.71 -11.70 9.46
N ALA A 105 11.46 -10.44 9.08
CA ALA A 105 12.40 -9.63 8.33
C ALA A 105 13.68 -9.28 9.14
N LYS A 106 13.58 -9.14 10.46
CA LYS A 106 14.76 -8.96 11.33
C LYS A 106 15.57 -10.25 11.49
N ALA A 107 14.89 -11.40 11.53
CA ALA A 107 15.54 -12.71 11.61
C ALA A 107 16.23 -13.08 10.28
N ASP A 108 15.63 -12.71 9.16
CA ASP A 108 16.17 -12.93 7.82
C ASP A 108 16.82 -11.64 7.27
N LEU A 109 18.01 -11.31 7.79
CA LEU A 109 18.81 -10.17 7.31
C LEU A 109 19.28 -10.32 5.84
N ARG A 110 19.00 -11.47 5.21
CA ARG A 110 19.40 -11.75 3.84
C ARG A 110 18.32 -11.24 2.91
N ILE A 111 18.70 -10.33 2.02
CA ILE A 111 17.83 -9.96 0.91
C ILE A 111 17.65 -11.21 0.04
N ALA A 112 16.41 -11.64 -0.18
CA ALA A 112 16.11 -12.79 -1.02
C ALA A 112 16.83 -12.67 -2.38
N GLY A 113 17.64 -13.66 -2.74
CA GLY A 113 18.45 -13.70 -3.97
C GLY A 113 19.89 -13.18 -3.83
N PHE A 114 20.27 -12.54 -2.72
CA PHE A 114 21.66 -12.11 -2.51
C PHE A 114 22.59 -13.28 -2.22
N GLU A 115 22.10 -14.38 -1.65
CA GLU A 115 22.91 -15.58 -1.38
C GLU A 115 23.39 -16.23 -2.70
N ASP A 116 22.54 -16.21 -3.72
CA ASP A 116 22.90 -16.66 -5.07
C ASP A 116 23.88 -15.69 -5.76
N GLU A 117 23.71 -14.36 -5.62
CA GLU A 117 24.66 -13.38 -6.17
C GLU A 117 26.01 -13.41 -5.43
N GLU A 118 26.02 -13.61 -4.11
CA GLU A 118 27.24 -13.79 -3.31
C GLU A 118 27.95 -15.10 -3.70
N LYS A 119 27.20 -16.18 -3.93
CA LYS A 119 27.74 -17.45 -4.45
C LYS A 119 28.33 -17.26 -5.85
N ARG A 120 27.65 -16.52 -6.72
CA ARG A 120 28.10 -16.20 -8.07
C ARG A 120 29.36 -15.32 -8.06
N LEU A 121 29.45 -14.38 -7.12
CA LEU A 121 30.63 -13.54 -6.90
C LEU A 121 31.81 -14.36 -6.35
N LYS A 122 31.59 -15.23 -5.36
CA LYS A 122 32.61 -16.15 -4.82
C LYS A 122 33.13 -17.08 -5.91
N GLN A 123 32.26 -17.64 -6.74
CA GLN A 123 32.65 -18.44 -7.90
C GLN A 123 33.51 -17.64 -8.88
N ARG A 124 33.13 -16.38 -9.19
CA ARG A 124 33.92 -15.49 -10.04
C ARG A 124 35.32 -15.20 -9.47
N ILE A 125 35.44 -15.00 -8.16
CA ILE A 125 36.72 -14.78 -7.48
C ILE A 125 37.56 -16.06 -7.45
N SER A 126 36.95 -17.23 -7.26
CA SER A 126 37.65 -18.52 -7.16
C SER A 126 38.07 -19.13 -8.51
N HIS A 127 37.39 -18.77 -9.61
CA HIS A 127 37.60 -19.35 -10.94
C HIS A 127 38.02 -18.32 -12.00
N GLY A 128 38.08 -17.02 -11.65
CA GLY A 128 38.56 -15.98 -12.54
C GLY A 128 40.09 -15.84 -12.45
N PRO A 129 40.80 -15.54 -13.55
CA PRO A 129 42.20 -15.16 -13.47
C PRO A 129 42.34 -13.93 -12.55
N HIS A 130 43.27 -13.95 -11.60
CA HIS A 130 43.68 -12.79 -10.78
C HIS A 130 44.36 -11.68 -11.59
N LEU A 131 43.97 -11.48 -12.85
CA LEU A 131 44.41 -10.37 -13.66
C LEU A 131 43.66 -9.12 -13.18
N PRO A 132 44.34 -8.00 -12.88
CA PRO A 132 43.65 -6.74 -12.71
C PRO A 132 42.82 -6.50 -13.95
N LEU A 133 41.51 -6.29 -13.77
CA LEU A 133 40.57 -5.91 -14.82
C LEU A 133 41.01 -4.54 -15.35
N LYS A 134 41.99 -4.53 -16.27
CA LYS A 134 42.30 -3.34 -17.05
C LYS A 134 41.14 -3.17 -18.01
N LEU A 135 40.49 -2.01 -17.94
CA LEU A 135 39.62 -1.57 -19.01
C LEU A 135 40.42 -1.68 -20.32
N PRO A 136 39.89 -2.34 -21.36
CA PRO A 136 40.47 -2.31 -22.70
C PRO A 136 40.86 -0.87 -23.06
N GLN A 137 42.15 -0.64 -23.28
CA GLN A 137 42.62 0.69 -23.65
C GLN A 137 42.40 0.86 -25.15
N GLY A 138 41.53 1.80 -25.51
CA GLY A 138 41.12 2.06 -26.89
C GLY A 138 39.80 2.84 -26.96
N GLN A 139 39.45 3.33 -28.14
CA GLN A 139 38.22 4.09 -28.35
C GLN A 139 37.01 3.14 -28.28
N TYR A 140 36.25 3.23 -27.19
CA TYR A 140 35.06 2.43 -26.97
C TYR A 140 33.91 2.94 -27.83
N ILE A 141 33.43 2.12 -28.75
CA ILE A 141 32.17 2.36 -29.47
C ILE A 141 31.11 1.47 -28.83
N PHE A 142 30.35 2.04 -27.90
CA PHE A 142 29.06 1.47 -27.54
C PHE A 142 28.09 1.87 -28.66
N CYS A 143 27.36 0.91 -29.22
CA CYS A 143 26.42 1.13 -30.32
C CYS A 143 25.60 2.42 -30.12
N GLU A 144 25.52 3.25 -31.17
CA GLU A 144 24.86 4.57 -31.31
C GLU A 144 25.10 5.67 -30.25
N PHE A 145 25.65 5.37 -29.07
CA PHE A 145 26.05 6.40 -28.11
C PHE A 145 27.51 6.79 -28.33
N ARG A 146 27.74 7.88 -29.07
CA ARG A 146 29.06 8.51 -29.11
C ARG A 146 29.37 9.07 -27.73
N THR A 147 30.39 8.52 -27.07
CA THR A 147 30.93 9.10 -25.83
C THR A 147 31.36 10.54 -26.14
N LEU A 148 30.71 11.51 -25.51
CA LEU A 148 31.03 12.92 -25.70
C LEU A 148 32.41 13.16 -25.08
N GLN A 149 33.43 13.38 -25.92
CA GLN A 149 34.76 13.76 -25.45
C GLN A 149 34.69 15.18 -24.89
N ILE A 150 34.90 15.32 -23.59
CA ILE A 150 35.05 16.63 -22.94
C ILE A 150 36.53 17.02 -23.08
N PRO A 151 36.88 18.09 -23.83
CA PRO A 151 38.28 18.49 -23.98
C PRO A 151 38.81 19.03 -22.65
N GLY A 152 39.83 18.38 -22.08
CA GLY A 152 40.59 18.91 -20.93
C GLY A 152 40.77 17.98 -19.72
N ILE A 153 40.37 16.70 -19.79
CA ILE A 153 40.72 15.67 -18.80
C ILE A 153 41.36 14.48 -19.52
#